data_AF-A0A496QGM3-F1
#
_entry.id   AF-A0A496QGM3-F1
#
_cell.length_a   1.000
_cell.length_b   1.000
_cell.length_c   1.000
_cell.angle_alpha   90.00
_cell.angle_beta   90.00
_cell.angle_gamma   90.00
#
_symmetry.space_group_name_H-M   'P 1'
#
loop_
_entity.id
_entity.type
_entity.pdbx_description
1 polymer ?
#
loop_
_entity_poly.entity_id
_entity_poly.type
_entity_poly.pdbx_seq_one_letter_code
_entity_poly.pdbx_strand_id
1 'polypeptide(L)' 'NENPSWSPDGRQILFSSTRMGPEKALFVMYANGRGQRMLLRYSNGVGIANWGPNRL' A
#
# COMPACT_ATOMS: atom_id res chain seq x y z
N ASN A 1 4.73 -11.23 11.69
CA ASN A 1 3.47 -11.49 10.96
C ASN A 1 3.23 -10.33 10.01
N GLU A 2 4.04 -10.26 8.96
CA GLU A 2 3.82 -9.42 7.80
C GLU A 2 2.73 -10.11 6.97
N ASN A 3 1.53 -9.54 6.89
CA ASN A 3 0.42 -10.11 6.11
C ASN A 3 0.42 -9.45 4.72
N PRO A 4 1.17 -9.95 3.72
CA PRO A 4 1.03 -9.46 2.36
C PRO A 4 -0.37 -9.81 1.85
N SER A 5 -1.04 -8.84 1.23
CA SER A 5 -2.34 -9.06 0.60
C SER A 5 -2.17 -9.06 -0.91
N TRP A 6 -2.67 -10.09 -1.57
CA TRP A 6 -2.65 -10.21 -3.02
C TRP A 6 -3.87 -9.55 -3.63
N SER A 7 -3.71 -8.91 -4.79
CA SER A 7 -4.86 -8.47 -5.58
C SER A 7 -5.70 -9.69 -6.03
N PRO A 8 -7.02 -9.53 -6.24
CA PRO A 8 -7.87 -10.65 -6.68
C PRO A 8 -7.46 -11.27 -8.02
N ASP A 9 -6.78 -10.49 -8.87
CA ASP A 9 -6.22 -10.95 -10.14
C ASP A 9 -4.82 -11.58 -10.01
N GLY A 10 -4.24 -11.60 -8.81
CA GLY A 10 -2.90 -12.13 -8.51
C GLY A 10 -1.73 -11.33 -9.09
N ARG A 11 -1.98 -10.17 -9.71
CA ARG A 11 -0.95 -9.41 -10.44
C ARG A 11 -0.17 -8.45 -9.54
N GLN A 12 -0.70 -8.11 -8.37
CA GLN A 12 -0.12 -7.12 -7.47
C GLN A 12 -0.06 -7.64 -6.03
N ILE A 13 0.95 -7.16 -5.31
CA ILE A 13 1.21 -7.48 -3.91
C ILE A 13 1.18 -6.18 -3.12
N LEU A 14 0.36 -6.14 -2.08
CA LEU A 14 0.34 -5.09 -1.07
C LEU A 14 1.18 -5.53 0.14
N PHE A 15 2.14 -4.70 0.57
CA PHE A 15 2.96 -4.97 1.74
C PHE A 15 3.27 -3.69 2.54
N SER A 16 3.49 -3.83 3.85
CA SER A 16 3.91 -2.73 4.71
C SER A 16 5.43 -2.68 4.87
N SER A 17 6.03 -1.49 4.85
CA SER A 17 7.48 -1.32 5.06
C SER A 17 7.80 0.01 5.74
N THR A 18 8.84 0.04 6.57
CA THR A 18 9.42 1.23 7.22
C THR A 18 10.65 1.76 6.49
N ARG A 19 10.88 1.32 5.23
CA ARG A 19 12.08 1.70 4.46
C ARG A 19 12.22 3.20 4.17
N MET A 20 11.15 3.98 4.37
CA MET A 20 11.10 5.41 4.08
C MET A 20 10.98 6.28 5.35
N GLY A 21 11.36 5.74 6.52
CA GLY A 21 11.39 6.46 7.79
C GLY A 21 10.89 5.63 8.97
N PRO A 22 10.76 6.23 10.16
CA PRO A 22 10.26 5.54 11.36
C PRO A 22 8.79 5.07 11.21
N GLU A 23 8.05 5.67 10.27
CA GLU A 23 6.64 5.36 10.02
C GLU A 23 6.47 4.15 9.10
N LYS A 24 5.47 3.31 9.41
CA LYS A 24 5.03 2.26 8.48
C LYS A 24 4.33 2.89 7.29
N ALA A 25 4.69 2.46 6.09
CA ALA A 25 4.04 2.83 4.85
C ALA A 25 3.54 1.57 4.13
N LEU A 26 2.42 1.70 3.44
CA LEU A 26 1.90 0.66 2.55
C LEU A 26 2.42 0.89 1.14
N PHE A 27 2.88 -0.20 0.52
CA PHE A 27 3.40 -0.22 -0.83
C PHE A 27 2.65 -1.28 -1.63
N VAL A 28 2.47 -1.01 -2.92
CA VAL A 28 2.02 -2.00 -3.89
C VAL A 28 3.07 -2.14 -4.97
N MET A 29 3.30 -3.38 -5.40
CA MET A 29 4.12 -3.68 -6.58
C MET A 29 3.45 -4.79 -7.38
N TYR A 30 3.83 -4.93 -8.64
CA TYR A 30 3.44 -6.10 -9.41
C TYR A 30 4.13 -7.36 -8.86
N ALA A 31 3.52 -8.53 -9.06
CA ALA A 31 4.05 -9.83 -8.64
C ALA A 31 5.46 -10.12 -9.20
N ASN A 32 5.80 -9.51 -10.34
CA ASN A 32 7.12 -9.58 -10.97
C ASN A 32 8.14 -8.59 -10.37
N GLY A 33 7.81 -7.91 -9.26
CA GLY A 33 8.66 -6.94 -8.56
C GLY A 33 8.75 -5.56 -9.22
N ARG A 34 8.10 -5.35 -10.36
CA ARG A 34 8.12 -4.04 -11.06
C ARG A 34 7.04 -3.09 -10.53
N GLY A 35 7.17 -1.81 -10.86
CA GLY A 35 6.14 -0.79 -10.61
C GLY A 35 5.84 -0.57 -9.12
N GLN A 36 6.85 -0.72 -8.27
CA GLN A 36 6.70 -0.48 -6.83
C GLN A 36 6.32 0.99 -6.62
N ARG A 37 5.15 1.21 -6.00
CA ARG A 37 4.66 2.53 -5.64
C ARG A 37 4.15 2.53 -4.19
N MET A 38 4.35 3.66 -3.54
CA MET A 38 3.83 3.89 -2.20
C MET A 38 2.36 4.30 -2.30
N LEU A 39 1.49 3.69 -1.48
CA LEU A 39 0.06 4.01 -1.45
C LEU A 39 -0.26 5.00 -0.33
N LEU A 40 0.18 4.71 0.89
CA LEU A 40 -0.19 5.48 2.08
C LEU A 40 0.99 5.54 3.04
N ARG A 41 1.31 6.75 3.52
CA ARG A 41 2.16 6.96 4.70
C ARG A 41 1.22 7.09 5.89
N TYR A 42 1.42 6.30 6.94
CA TYR A 42 0.80 6.63 8.23
C TYR A 42 1.60 7.76 8.86
N SER A 43 1.36 9.00 8.40
CA SER A 43 1.79 10.19 9.13
C SER A 43 0.77 10.41 10.24
N ASN A 44 1.22 10.45 11.49
CA ASN A 44 0.39 10.67 12.69
C ASN A 44 -0.29 12.06 12.69
N GLY A 45 -1.21 12.35 11.75
CA GLY A 45 -1.91 13.63 11.76
C GLY A 45 -2.70 14.08 10.53
N VAL A 46 -2.82 13.32 9.42
CA VAL A 46 -3.60 13.80 8.26
C VAL A 46 -4.48 12.69 7.68
N GLY A 47 -5.75 13.04 7.48
CA GLY A 47 -6.89 12.17 7.16
C GLY A 47 -6.62 11.13 6.09
N ILE A 48 -6.95 9.89 6.44
CA ILE A 48 -6.97 8.71 5.58
C ILE A 48 -7.62 8.99 4.22
N ALA A 49 -6.78 9.08 3.18
CA ALA A 49 -7.20 8.85 1.80
C ALA A 49 -7.60 7.37 1.67
N ASN A 50 -8.87 7.11 1.40
CA ASN A 50 -9.41 5.76 1.31
C ASN A 50 -9.66 5.38 -0.16
N TRP A 51 -9.46 4.11 -0.51
CA TRP A 51 -9.86 3.56 -1.81
C TRP A 51 -11.34 3.16 -1.74
N GLY A 52 -12.26 3.99 -2.28
CA GLY A 52 -13.70 3.70 -2.35
C GLY A 52 -14.45 4.66 -3.29
N PRO A 53 -15.51 4.22 -3.99
CA PRO A 53 -15.88 4.72 -5.31
C PRO A 53 -16.53 6.10 -5.26
N ASN A 54 -16.26 6.92 -6.28
CA ASN A 54 -17.04 8.12 -6.55
C ASN A 54 -18.45 7.67 -6.99
N ARG A 55 -19.43 7.74 -6.08
CA ARG A 55 -20.84 7.77 -6.42
C ARG A 55 -21.36 9.14 -6.02
N LEU A 56 -21.91 9.84 -7.02
CA LEU A 56 -22.56 11.15 -6.94
C LEU A 56 -23.55 11.25 -5.78
#